data_AF-A0A369GJ81-F1
#
_entry.id   AF-A0A369GJ81-F1
#
_cell.length_a   1.000
_cell.length_b   1.000
_cell.length_c   1.000
_cell.angle_alpha   90.00
_cell.angle_beta   90.00
_cell.angle_gamma   90.00
#
_symmetry.space_group_name_H-M   'P 1'
#
loop_
_entity.id
_entity.type
_entity.pdbx_description
1 polymer ?
#
loop_
_entity_poly.entity_id
_entity_poly.type
_entity_poly.pdbx_seq_one_letter_code
_entity_poly.pdbx_strand_id
1 'polypeptide(L)'
;MAELLDQTTDAILQQALQRLRRNHRHPNACSSIPSTGKLSLAGRTDPPTDPSLNIRRPLSNPSQKDAVEDTAGPGWFFLRKTKVTPNLKRYWQLLSVRGLLDPKHRKKTLRSSLPKYCRVAEVTSGFRSSTGKKLLRQKENQILNDQMSDRKSKKLAKQS
;
A
#
# COMPACT_ATOMS: atom_id res chain seq x y z
N MET A 1 -13.76 -22.21 -66.14
CA MET A 1 -14.11 -22.70 -64.78
C MET A 1 -13.77 -21.69 -63.66
N ALA A 2 -13.31 -20.46 -63.93
CA ALA A 2 -12.89 -19.49 -62.89
C ALA A 2 -13.95 -18.41 -62.54
N GLU A 3 -14.96 -18.18 -63.38
CA GLU A 3 -15.88 -17.04 -63.23
C GLU A 3 -16.97 -17.23 -62.15
N LEU A 4 -17.18 -18.46 -61.66
CA LEU A 4 -18.18 -18.74 -60.62
C LEU A 4 -17.70 -18.35 -59.20
N LEU A 5 -16.39 -18.25 -58.98
CA LEU A 5 -15.82 -17.89 -57.67
C LEU A 5 -15.92 -16.38 -57.39
N ASP A 6 -15.72 -15.53 -58.41
CA ASP A 6 -15.75 -14.07 -58.28
C ASP A 6 -17.13 -13.55 -57.86
N GLN A 7 -18.21 -14.17 -58.33
CA GLN A 7 -19.57 -13.77 -57.98
C GLN A 7 -19.89 -14.00 -56.50
N THR A 8 -19.38 -15.10 -55.93
CA THR A 8 -19.51 -15.39 -54.50
C THR A 8 -18.71 -14.43 -53.63
N THR A 9 -17.50 -14.05 -54.06
CA THR A 9 -16.66 -13.11 -53.29
C THR A 9 -17.25 -11.71 -53.29
N ASP A 10 -17.81 -11.26 -54.42
CA ASP A 10 -18.43 -9.95 -54.55
C ASP A 10 -19.70 -9.83 -53.68
N ALA A 11 -20.51 -10.89 -53.62
CA ALA A 11 -21.69 -10.93 -52.76
C ALA A 11 -21.31 -10.82 -51.27
N ILE A 12 -20.24 -11.50 -50.84
CA ILE A 12 -19.74 -11.45 -49.47
C ILE A 12 -19.23 -10.04 -49.11
N LEU A 13 -18.48 -9.41 -50.02
CA LEU A 13 -17.96 -8.05 -49.84
C LEU A 13 -19.09 -7.01 -49.74
N GLN A 14 -20.11 -7.12 -50.60
CA GLN A 14 -21.28 -6.23 -50.54
C GLN A 14 -22.05 -6.36 -49.22
N GLN A 15 -22.22 -7.59 -48.72
CA GLN A 15 -22.90 -7.83 -47.44
C GLN A 15 -22.13 -7.22 -46.25
N ALA A 16 -20.80 -7.31 -46.25
CA ALA A 16 -19.95 -6.73 -45.22
C ALA A 16 -20.05 -5.19 -45.19
N LEU A 17 -20.06 -4.56 -46.37
CA LEU A 17 -20.21 -3.11 -46.50
C LEU A 17 -21.54 -2.60 -45.91
N GLN A 18 -22.62 -3.36 -46.11
CA GLN A 18 -23.95 -3.00 -45.61
C GLN A 18 -24.06 -3.12 -44.09
N ARG A 19 -23.31 -4.03 -43.46
CA ARG A 19 -23.22 -4.14 -41.98
C ARG A 19 -22.50 -2.94 -41.37
N LEU A 20 -21.42 -2.47 -42.00
CA LEU A 20 -20.69 -1.29 -41.55
C LEU A 20 -21.56 -0.02 -41.57
N ARG A 21 -22.36 0.15 -42.63
CA ARG A 21 -23.28 1.30 -42.74
C ARG A 21 -24.39 1.32 -41.69
N ARG A 22 -24.83 0.16 -41.18
CA ARG A 22 -25.89 0.08 -40.15
C ARG A 22 -25.41 0.46 -38.74
N ASN A 23 -24.11 0.42 -38.46
CA ASN A 23 -23.57 0.53 -37.10
C ASN A 23 -23.10 1.94 -36.68
N HIS A 24 -23.52 2.99 -37.38
CA HIS A 24 -23.33 4.36 -36.89
C HIS A 24 -24.66 5.00 -36.48
N ARG A 25 -25.00 4.83 -35.20
CA ARG A 25 -25.84 5.81 -34.47
C ARG A 25 -25.16 6.16 -33.15
N HIS A 26 -25.14 7.47 -32.91
CA HIS A 26 -24.30 8.22 -31.98
C HIS A 26 -24.64 8.03 -30.49
N PRO A 27 -23.70 8.40 -29.59
CA PRO A 27 -23.83 8.26 -28.14
C PRO A 27 -24.70 9.38 -27.57
N ASN A 28 -25.36 9.16 -26.42
CA ASN A 28 -25.73 10.19 -25.44
C ASN A 28 -26.35 9.59 -24.16
N ALA A 29 -26.12 10.30 -23.05
CA ALA A 29 -26.83 10.29 -21.75
C ALA A 29 -26.19 9.56 -20.55
N CYS A 30 -25.41 10.37 -19.84
CA CYS A 30 -25.08 10.47 -18.43
C CYS A 30 -26.07 9.98 -17.34
N SER A 31 -25.47 9.84 -16.13
CA SER A 31 -26.01 9.99 -14.77
C SER A 31 -26.78 8.77 -14.19
N SER A 32 -26.65 8.34 -12.94
CA SER A 32 -26.24 8.96 -11.67
C SER A 32 -25.95 7.86 -10.61
N ILE A 33 -25.25 8.19 -9.52
CA ILE A 33 -25.01 7.34 -8.32
C ILE A 33 -26.06 7.75 -7.24
N PRO A 34 -26.64 6.86 -6.40
CA PRO A 34 -26.14 6.70 -5.02
C PRO A 34 -26.39 5.35 -4.27
N SER A 35 -25.48 5.12 -3.29
CA SER A 35 -25.64 4.63 -1.90
C SER A 35 -26.32 3.29 -1.50
N THR A 36 -25.52 2.49 -0.77
CA THR A 36 -25.82 1.79 0.51
C THR A 36 -27.04 0.85 0.66
N GLY A 37 -26.75 -0.42 0.98
CA GLY A 37 -27.35 -1.07 2.15
C GLY A 37 -28.29 -2.29 1.95
N LYS A 38 -27.91 -3.37 2.64
CA LYS A 38 -28.72 -4.46 3.23
C LYS A 38 -29.17 -5.68 2.39
N LEU A 39 -28.94 -6.82 3.06
CA LEU A 39 -29.39 -8.19 2.81
C LEU A 39 -30.93 -8.31 2.82
N SER A 40 -31.47 -9.12 1.91
CA SER A 40 -32.61 -10.01 2.23
C SER A 40 -32.72 -11.18 1.24
N LEU A 41 -33.06 -12.35 1.80
CA LEU A 41 -33.30 -13.62 1.14
C LEU A 41 -34.82 -13.82 1.05
N ALA A 42 -35.37 -13.92 -0.16
CA ALA A 42 -36.62 -14.63 -0.45
C ALA A 42 -36.78 -14.77 -1.96
N GLY A 43 -36.95 -16.01 -2.44
CA GLY A 43 -37.05 -16.32 -3.86
C GLY A 43 -38.42 -16.01 -4.46
N ARG A 44 -38.38 -15.56 -5.72
CA ARG A 44 -39.42 -15.78 -6.74
C ARG A 44 -38.72 -16.14 -8.05
N THR A 45 -39.20 -17.21 -8.67
CA THR A 45 -38.76 -17.77 -9.93
C THR A 45 -39.36 -16.98 -11.09
N ASP A 46 -38.49 -16.44 -11.96
CA ASP A 46 -38.77 -15.97 -13.31
C ASP A 46 -37.71 -16.60 -14.26
N PRO A 47 -38.02 -16.81 -15.56
CA PRO A 47 -37.29 -17.69 -16.48
C PRO A 47 -35.89 -17.15 -16.87
N PRO A 48 -35.00 -18.00 -17.42
CA PRO A 48 -33.58 -17.69 -17.59
C PRO A 48 -33.34 -16.69 -18.72
N THR A 49 -33.43 -15.40 -18.41
CA THR A 49 -33.09 -14.33 -19.36
C THR A 49 -31.59 -14.07 -19.28
N ASP A 50 -30.94 -14.63 -20.29
CA ASP A 50 -29.58 -14.40 -20.75
C ASP A 50 -28.48 -14.75 -19.74
N PRO A 51 -27.73 -15.85 -19.95
CA PRO A 51 -26.36 -15.85 -19.48
C PRO A 51 -25.67 -14.77 -20.32
N SER A 52 -25.69 -13.52 -19.85
CA SER A 52 -24.66 -12.57 -20.22
C SER A 52 -23.37 -13.19 -19.70
N LEU A 53 -22.80 -14.05 -20.55
CA LEU A 53 -21.51 -14.67 -20.38
C LEU A 53 -20.55 -13.51 -20.41
N ASN A 54 -20.34 -12.90 -19.24
CA ASN A 54 -19.27 -11.96 -19.04
C ASN A 54 -18.00 -12.76 -19.31
N ILE A 55 -17.50 -12.64 -20.55
CA ILE A 55 -16.25 -13.22 -20.99
C ILE A 55 -15.22 -12.74 -19.98
N ARG A 56 -14.73 -13.66 -19.15
CA ARG A 56 -13.61 -13.36 -18.26
C ARG A 56 -12.48 -12.90 -19.15
N ARG A 57 -12.15 -11.61 -19.11
CA ARG A 57 -10.94 -11.11 -19.75
C ARG A 57 -9.82 -11.95 -19.17
N PRO A 58 -9.07 -12.72 -19.98
CA PRO A 58 -7.93 -13.43 -19.45
C PRO A 58 -7.02 -12.37 -18.85
N LEU A 59 -6.79 -12.44 -17.54
CA LEU A 59 -5.76 -11.63 -16.89
C LEU A 59 -4.41 -12.23 -17.31
N SER A 60 -4.11 -12.17 -18.60
CA SER A 60 -2.74 -12.32 -19.05
C SER A 60 -2.07 -10.99 -18.71
N ASN A 61 -1.52 -10.92 -17.50
CA ASN A 61 -0.46 -9.97 -17.21
C ASN A 61 0.88 -10.70 -17.37
N PRO A 62 1.35 -11.01 -18.60
CA PRO A 62 2.74 -11.37 -18.76
C PRO A 62 3.58 -10.10 -18.56
N SER A 63 4.54 -10.18 -17.65
CA SER A 63 5.63 -9.20 -17.49
C SER A 63 5.37 -7.92 -16.68
N GLN A 64 4.56 -8.01 -15.64
CA GLN A 64 5.01 -7.44 -14.37
C GLN A 64 5.19 -8.60 -13.41
N LYS A 65 6.42 -9.14 -13.37
CA LYS A 65 6.95 -9.58 -12.08
C LYS A 65 7.03 -8.29 -11.28
N ASP A 66 5.88 -7.83 -10.78
CA ASP A 66 5.78 -6.70 -9.87
C ASP A 66 6.92 -6.90 -8.91
N ALA A 67 7.89 -5.98 -8.90
CA ALA A 67 9.11 -6.12 -8.13
C ALA A 67 8.69 -6.55 -6.73
N VAL A 68 8.82 -7.84 -6.42
CA VAL A 68 8.20 -8.43 -5.23
C VAL A 68 8.96 -7.74 -4.12
N GLU A 69 8.36 -6.70 -3.55
CA GLU A 69 9.09 -5.83 -2.66
C GLU A 69 9.61 -6.72 -1.55
N ASP A 70 10.93 -6.76 -1.38
CA ASP A 70 11.58 -7.62 -0.40
C ASP A 70 10.92 -7.36 0.96
N THR A 71 10.16 -8.35 1.41
CA THR A 71 9.26 -8.20 2.55
C THR A 71 9.48 -9.37 3.49
N ALA A 72 9.30 -9.16 4.79
CA ALA A 72 9.50 -10.18 5.83
C ALA A 72 8.48 -11.35 5.74
N GLY A 73 7.50 -11.27 4.84
CA GLY A 73 6.46 -12.26 4.62
C GLY A 73 5.17 -12.03 5.42
N PRO A 74 4.15 -12.88 5.22
CA PRO A 74 2.84 -12.77 5.86
C PRO A 74 2.89 -13.00 7.38
N GLY A 75 3.81 -13.84 7.87
CA GLY A 75 4.00 -14.08 9.31
C GLY A 75 4.49 -12.85 10.08
N TRP A 76 4.91 -11.80 9.37
CA TRP A 76 5.34 -10.53 9.95
C TRP A 76 4.76 -9.34 9.19
N PHE A 77 3.44 -9.35 9.00
CA PHE A 77 2.61 -8.25 8.46
C PHE A 77 3.17 -7.56 7.23
N PHE A 78 3.83 -8.33 6.36
CA PHE A 78 4.48 -7.78 5.18
C PHE A 78 5.41 -6.59 5.50
N LEU A 79 6.23 -6.70 6.55
CA LEU A 79 7.20 -5.67 6.90
C LEU A 79 8.25 -5.50 5.79
N ARG A 80 8.30 -4.29 5.21
CA ARG A 80 9.24 -3.94 4.13
C ARG A 80 10.70 -3.99 4.59
N LYS A 81 11.60 -4.31 3.66
CA LYS A 81 13.06 -4.23 3.87
C LYS A 81 13.51 -2.84 4.32
N THR A 82 14.52 -2.80 5.18
CA THR A 82 15.07 -1.55 5.69
C THR A 82 15.68 -0.69 4.59
N LYS A 83 15.26 0.57 4.52
CA LYS A 83 15.95 1.62 3.76
C LYS A 83 16.99 2.27 4.67
N VAL A 84 18.27 2.14 4.34
CA VAL A 84 19.38 2.59 5.19
C VAL A 84 19.57 4.11 5.07
N THR A 85 18.80 4.87 5.85
CA THR A 85 18.94 6.33 5.93
C THR A 85 20.07 6.71 6.91
N PRO A 86 20.71 7.90 6.75
CA PRO A 86 21.75 8.35 7.69
C PRO A 86 21.21 8.57 9.10
N ASN A 87 19.93 8.95 9.25
CA ASN A 87 19.27 9.05 10.55
C ASN A 87 19.13 7.67 11.20
N LEU A 88 18.70 6.67 10.44
CA LEU A 88 18.56 5.29 10.93
C LEU A 88 19.90 4.72 11.40
N LYS A 89 20.99 4.97 10.67
CA LYS A 89 22.34 4.56 11.10
C LYS A 89 22.70 5.17 12.47
N ARG A 90 22.45 6.47 12.65
CA ARG A 90 22.73 7.16 13.91
C ARG A 90 21.87 6.64 15.06
N TYR A 91 20.58 6.39 14.83
CA TYR A 91 19.71 5.77 15.84
C TYR A 91 20.17 4.36 16.21
N TRP A 92 20.62 3.58 15.23
CA TRP A 92 21.14 2.25 15.48
C TRP A 92 22.40 2.27 16.33
N GLN A 93 23.32 3.20 16.04
CA GLN A 93 24.51 3.43 16.86
C GLN A 93 24.13 3.80 18.30
N LEU A 94 23.15 4.68 18.51
CA LEU A 94 22.64 4.97 19.86
C LEU A 94 22.07 3.73 20.55
N LEU A 95 21.27 2.94 19.83
CA LEU A 95 20.64 1.74 20.38
C LEU A 95 21.67 0.67 20.74
N SER A 96 22.76 0.54 19.98
CA SER A 96 23.83 -0.41 20.29
C SER A 96 24.58 -0.02 21.57
N VAL A 97 24.80 1.27 21.80
CA VAL A 97 25.50 1.78 23.01
C VAL A 97 24.57 2.12 24.17
N ARG A 98 23.25 1.86 24.08
CA ARG A 98 22.26 2.30 25.08
C ARG A 98 22.53 1.83 26.51
N GLY A 99 23.19 0.69 26.69
CA GLY A 99 23.57 0.18 28.02
C GLY A 99 24.63 1.04 28.73
N LEU A 100 25.35 1.89 27.99
CA LEU A 100 26.33 2.84 28.51
C LEU A 100 25.72 4.23 28.77
N LEU A 101 24.59 4.55 28.13
CA LEU A 101 23.95 5.88 28.23
C LEU A 101 23.23 6.10 29.56
N ASP A 102 22.57 5.06 30.07
CA ASP A 102 21.87 5.09 31.35
C ASP A 102 22.44 4.00 32.26
N PRO A 103 23.11 4.35 33.37
CA PRO A 103 23.66 3.36 34.30
C PRO A 103 22.59 2.50 34.95
N LYS A 104 21.33 2.98 35.02
CA LYS A 104 20.19 2.25 35.58
C LYS A 104 19.58 1.25 34.60
N HIS A 105 19.66 1.51 33.29
CA HIS A 105 19.12 0.64 32.25
C HIS A 105 20.21 -0.13 31.50
N ARG A 106 20.79 -1.11 32.18
CA ARG A 106 21.76 -2.05 31.56
C ARG A 106 21.02 -3.09 30.72
N LYS A 107 20.93 -2.83 29.41
CA LYS A 107 20.44 -3.79 28.42
C LYS A 107 21.62 -4.44 27.69
N LYS A 108 21.42 -5.66 27.19
CA LYS A 108 22.42 -6.35 26.36
C LYS A 108 22.72 -5.51 25.11
N THR A 109 24.00 -5.48 24.74
CA THR A 109 24.49 -4.83 23.53
C THR A 109 23.87 -5.48 22.29
N LEU A 110 23.35 -4.65 21.39
CA LEU A 110 22.82 -5.12 20.11
C LEU A 110 23.97 -5.38 19.12
N ARG A 111 23.72 -6.19 18.09
CA ARG A 111 24.68 -6.35 16.99
C ARG A 111 24.96 -5.01 16.32
N SER A 112 26.20 -4.81 15.91
CA SER A 112 26.63 -3.59 15.22
C SER A 112 25.97 -3.42 13.86
N SER A 113 25.57 -4.51 13.20
CA SER A 113 24.88 -4.48 11.92
C SER A 113 23.40 -4.16 12.06
N LEU A 114 22.87 -3.38 11.12
CA LEU A 114 21.45 -3.04 11.05
C LEU A 114 20.63 -4.29 10.66
N PRO A 115 19.44 -4.51 11.25
CA PRO A 115 18.61 -5.65 10.88
C PRO A 115 18.01 -5.50 9.47
N LYS A 116 17.72 -6.63 8.82
CA LYS A 116 17.22 -6.69 7.43
C LYS A 116 15.84 -6.04 7.23
N TYR A 117 14.97 -6.12 8.24
CA TYR A 117 13.62 -5.57 8.23
C TYR A 117 13.39 -4.75 9.51
N CYS A 118 13.17 -3.44 9.37
CA CYS A 118 12.92 -2.49 10.46
C CYS A 118 12.12 -1.30 9.93
N ARG A 119 11.36 -0.66 10.82
CA ARG A 119 10.66 0.60 10.56
C ARG A 119 10.85 1.54 11.74
N VAL A 120 11.05 2.82 11.46
CA VAL A 120 11.02 3.88 12.47
C VAL A 120 9.60 4.44 12.48
N ALA A 121 9.00 4.52 13.66
CA ALA A 121 7.66 5.06 13.86
C ALA A 121 7.70 6.05 15.02
N GLU A 122 6.76 6.99 14.99
CA GLU A 122 6.52 7.92 16.07
C GLU A 122 5.55 7.31 17.09
N VAL A 123 5.72 7.66 18.36
CA VAL A 123 4.85 7.18 19.43
C VAL A 123 3.61 8.06 19.49
N THR A 124 2.46 7.57 19.03
CA THR A 124 1.17 8.24 19.27
C THR A 124 0.71 7.99 20.70
N SER A 125 0.28 9.04 21.41
CA SER A 125 -0.24 8.89 22.77
C SER A 125 -1.61 8.19 22.77
N GLY A 126 -1.74 7.09 23.51
CA GLY A 126 -3.05 6.50 23.80
C GLY A 126 -3.95 7.41 24.66
N PHE A 127 -5.27 7.23 24.55
CA PHE A 127 -6.35 8.05 25.12
C PHE A 127 -6.23 8.32 26.63
N ARG A 128 -5.74 7.36 27.42
CA ARG A 128 -5.74 7.40 28.90
C ARG A 128 -4.58 8.17 29.54
N SER A 129 -3.95 9.12 28.85
CA SER A 129 -2.74 9.75 29.40
C SER A 129 -2.68 11.26 29.22
N SER A 130 -3.37 11.96 30.11
CA SER A 130 -3.34 13.42 30.20
C SER A 130 -2.26 13.96 31.13
N THR A 131 -1.82 13.23 32.17
CA THR A 131 -1.07 13.84 33.28
C THR A 131 0.46 13.82 33.13
N GLY A 132 1.04 12.87 32.37
CA GLY A 132 2.51 12.72 32.23
C GLY A 132 3.09 12.90 30.82
N LYS A 133 2.26 13.16 29.80
CA LYS A 133 2.66 13.10 28.37
C LYS A 133 2.74 14.46 27.66
N LYS A 134 2.78 15.58 28.39
CA LYS A 134 2.90 16.93 27.79
C LYS A 134 4.17 17.12 26.93
N LEU A 135 5.11 16.19 26.99
CA LEU A 135 6.36 16.16 26.20
C LEU A 135 6.18 15.84 24.71
N LEU A 136 5.00 15.41 24.25
CA LEU A 136 4.84 14.89 22.89
C LEU A 136 4.57 15.98 21.83
N ARG A 137 3.98 17.12 22.20
CA ARG A 137 3.52 18.13 21.22
C ARG A 137 4.62 19.03 20.66
N GLN A 138 5.77 19.10 21.32
CA GLN A 138 6.85 20.05 20.99
C GLN A 138 8.21 19.37 20.75
N LYS A 139 8.26 18.04 20.81
CA LYS A 139 9.49 17.27 20.63
C LYS A 139 9.44 16.45 19.35
N GLU A 140 9.39 17.13 18.21
CA GLU A 140 9.85 16.59 16.91
C GLU A 140 11.38 16.43 16.87
N ASN A 141 12.04 16.51 18.03
CA ASN A 141 13.47 16.32 18.13
C ASN A 141 13.79 14.85 17.87
N GLN A 142 14.49 14.58 16.77
CA GLN A 142 15.13 13.30 16.49
C GLN A 142 15.78 12.77 17.78
N ILE A 143 15.59 11.48 18.09
CA ILE A 143 16.04 10.81 19.34
C ILE A 143 17.43 11.28 19.82
N LEU A 144 18.35 11.52 18.88
CA LEU A 144 19.70 12.06 19.13
C LEU A 144 19.71 13.43 19.85
N ASN A 145 18.90 14.38 19.39
CA ASN A 145 18.85 15.73 19.95
C ASN A 145 18.32 15.71 21.38
N ASP A 146 17.32 14.89 21.66
CA ASP A 146 16.77 14.71 23.01
C ASP A 146 17.83 14.10 23.96
N GLN A 147 18.59 13.11 23.50
CA GLN A 147 19.70 12.56 24.28
C GLN A 147 20.82 13.59 24.54
N MET A 148 21.12 14.44 23.55
CA MET A 148 22.15 15.48 23.70
C MET A 148 21.72 16.60 24.65
N SER A 149 20.43 16.97 24.67
CA SER A 149 19.91 18.00 25.58
C SER A 149 19.81 17.53 27.03
N ASP A 150 19.41 16.28 27.27
CA ASP A 150 19.29 15.69 28.62
C ASP A 150 20.63 15.60 29.36
N ARG A 151 21.74 15.45 28.64
CA ARG A 151 23.08 15.48 29.25
C ARG A 151 23.49 16.86 29.74
N LYS A 152 23.07 17.93 29.05
CA LYS A 152 23.41 19.31 29.45
C LYS A 152 22.65 19.70 30.73
N SER A 153 21.35 19.41 30.79
CA SER A 153 20.51 19.75 31.95
C SER A 153 20.99 19.11 33.26
N LYS A 154 21.41 17.84 33.23
CA LYS A 154 21.91 17.12 34.42
C LYS A 154 23.22 17.68 34.98
N LYS A 155 24.11 18.21 34.14
CA LYS A 155 25.35 18.85 34.60
C LYS A 155 25.07 20.22 35.22
N LEU A 156 24.22 21.01 34.59
CA LEU A 156 23.79 22.32 35.09
C LEU A 156 23.10 22.21 36.46
N ALA A 157 22.21 21.23 36.64
CA ALA A 157 21.49 21.00 37.89
C ALA A 157 22.35 20.51 39.07
N LYS A 158 23.62 20.13 38.85
CA LYS A 158 24.53 19.66 39.90
C LYS A 158 25.49 20.75 40.39
N GLN A 159 25.48 21.91 39.74
CA GLN A 159 26.32 23.06 40.10
C GLN A 159 25.52 24.22 40.71
N SER A 160 24.20 24.04 40.91
CA SER A 160 23.31 24.93 41.66
C SER A 160 23.08 24.33 43.03
#